data_AF-B6U5C9-F1
#
_entry.id   AF-B6U5C9-F1
#
_cell.length_a   1.000
_cell.length_b   1.000
_cell.length_c   1.000
_cell.angle_alpha   90.00
_cell.angle_beta   90.00
_cell.angle_gamma   90.00
#
_symmetry.space_group_name_H-M   'P 1'
#
loop_
_entity.id
_entity.type
_entity.pdbx_description
1 polymer ?
#
loop_
_entity_poly.entity_id
_entity_poly.type
_entity_poly.pdbx_seq_one_letter_code
_entity_poly.pdbx_strand_id
1 'polypeptide(L)'
;MASAGHRRHFADPHVLLKTQYNSSSRHVCDICRSKLAGLTGYRCSACDFDIHEACANYFKETISFFAHPWHTLTLSRMPSSCDGWSCDLCWEGCPPGDLVYRCTDCLFDVHPLCTMLPQTIRSPLHPRHDLRLVPSIGTCMCGCEELSVWNYVCSCPLKVNIACVSGAPSSGRQSTDYCGRSNTGSAHHASAATAQQPEAWHRRCSMFYRRPSVDCYYTMSSDPSRGAHLHLPFDSPPAAPLPSTIQFETR
;
A
#
# COMPACT_ATOMS: atom_id res chain seq x y z
N MET A 1 -16.88 35.04 -15.92
CA MET A 1 -16.59 34.80 -14.49
C MET A 1 -16.55 33.29 -14.28
N ALA A 2 -15.39 32.71 -13.99
CA ALA A 2 -15.29 31.28 -13.75
C ALA A 2 -15.96 30.97 -12.41
N SER A 3 -17.02 30.15 -12.43
CA SER A 3 -17.61 29.64 -11.19
C SER A 3 -16.53 28.92 -10.40
N ALA A 4 -16.19 29.44 -9.22
CA ALA A 4 -15.17 28.86 -8.36
C ALA A 4 -15.70 27.50 -7.86
N GLY A 5 -15.20 26.42 -8.45
CA GLY A 5 -15.56 25.08 -8.00
C GLY A 5 -15.20 24.92 -6.52
N HIS A 6 -16.10 24.37 -5.73
CA HIS A 6 -15.88 24.09 -4.31
C HIS A 6 -16.25 22.65 -3.99
N ARG A 7 -15.63 22.08 -2.95
CA ARG A 7 -15.86 20.69 -2.54
C ARG A 7 -15.81 20.56 -1.03
N ARG A 8 -16.75 19.81 -0.46
CA ARG A 8 -16.63 19.27 0.90
C ARG A 8 -15.88 17.94 0.83
N HIS A 9 -15.01 17.68 1.78
CA HIS A 9 -14.24 16.44 1.84
C HIS A 9 -14.26 15.89 3.27
N PHE A 10 -14.43 14.59 3.45
CA PHE A 10 -14.55 13.99 4.80
C PHE A 10 -13.26 14.13 5.64
N ALA A 11 -12.10 14.26 4.99
CA ALA A 11 -10.81 14.46 5.68
C ALA A 11 -10.49 15.92 6.08
N ASP A 12 -11.36 16.88 5.76
CA ASP A 12 -11.21 18.28 6.19
C ASP A 12 -12.59 18.91 6.46
N PRO A 13 -12.84 19.51 7.65
CA PRO A 13 -14.15 20.06 7.99
C PRO A 13 -14.53 21.30 7.15
N HIS A 14 -13.58 21.95 6.49
CA HIS A 14 -13.82 23.14 5.69
C HIS A 14 -14.18 22.82 4.25
N VAL A 15 -14.76 23.82 3.58
CA VAL A 15 -14.99 23.74 2.13
C VAL A 15 -13.66 24.00 1.42
N LEU A 16 -13.24 23.04 0.60
CA LEU A 16 -12.05 23.14 -0.23
C LEU A 16 -12.36 23.92 -1.50
N LEU A 17 -11.46 24.82 -1.90
CA LEU A 17 -11.58 25.63 -3.11
C LEU A 17 -10.79 24.99 -4.25
N LYS A 18 -11.42 24.88 -5.42
CA LYS A 18 -10.76 24.38 -6.63
C LYS A 18 -9.60 25.28 -6.99
N THR A 19 -8.42 24.70 -7.09
CA THR A 19 -7.15 25.41 -7.24
C THR A 19 -6.38 24.81 -8.42
N GLN A 20 -5.87 25.70 -9.28
CA GLN A 20 -4.90 25.34 -10.31
C GLN A 20 -3.50 25.61 -9.78
N TYR A 21 -2.70 24.56 -9.61
CA TYR A 21 -1.35 24.69 -9.10
C TYR A 21 -0.38 24.96 -10.26
N ASN A 22 0.48 25.96 -10.10
CA ASN A 22 1.51 26.25 -11.11
C ASN A 22 2.54 25.10 -11.23
N SER A 23 3.30 25.09 -12.32
CA SER A 23 4.33 24.06 -12.59
C SER A 23 5.49 24.05 -11.59
N SER A 24 5.71 25.14 -10.86
CA SER A 24 6.71 25.27 -9.80
C SER A 24 6.16 25.01 -8.39
N SER A 25 4.90 24.57 -8.26
CA SER A 25 4.23 24.41 -6.97
C SER A 25 4.93 23.36 -6.13
N ARG A 26 5.15 23.69 -4.84
CA ARG A 26 5.70 22.75 -3.85
C ARG A 26 4.63 21.97 -3.08
N HIS A 27 3.35 22.24 -3.35
CA HIS A 27 2.25 21.54 -2.71
C HIS A 27 2.24 20.06 -3.09
N VAL A 28 1.92 19.21 -2.11
CA VAL A 28 1.76 17.77 -2.25
C VAL A 28 0.35 17.38 -1.85
N CYS A 29 -0.20 16.35 -2.48
CA CYS A 29 -1.52 15.86 -2.13
C CYS A 29 -1.48 15.11 -0.80
N ASP A 30 -2.34 15.45 0.14
CA ASP A 30 -2.39 14.82 1.47
C ASP A 30 -2.81 13.35 1.45
N ILE A 31 -3.49 12.91 0.38
CA ILE A 31 -3.92 11.50 0.25
C ILE A 31 -2.84 10.62 -0.39
N CYS A 32 -2.25 11.06 -1.51
CA CYS A 32 -1.32 10.22 -2.28
C CYS A 32 0.16 10.65 -2.19
N ARG A 33 0.45 11.71 -1.42
CA ARG A 33 1.77 12.32 -1.21
C ARG A 33 2.52 12.75 -2.47
N SER A 34 1.88 12.70 -3.64
CA SER A 34 2.47 13.13 -4.90
C SER A 34 2.31 14.63 -5.12
N LYS A 35 3.24 15.24 -5.87
CA LYS A 35 3.24 16.67 -6.20
C LYS A 35 1.95 17.09 -6.92
N LEU A 36 1.51 18.32 -6.63
CA LEU A 36 0.39 18.98 -7.30
C LEU A 36 0.83 19.90 -8.44
N ALA A 37 2.14 20.09 -8.63
CA ALA A 37 2.69 20.95 -9.67
C ALA A 37 2.08 20.72 -11.07
N GLY A 38 1.52 21.78 -11.64
CA GLY A 38 0.89 21.74 -12.97
C GLY A 38 -0.45 21.02 -13.04
N LEU A 39 -1.05 20.64 -11.90
CA LEU A 39 -2.30 19.88 -11.82
C LEU A 39 -3.42 20.72 -11.18
N THR A 40 -4.66 20.23 -11.37
CA THR A 40 -5.84 20.76 -10.70
C THR A 40 -6.14 19.97 -9.43
N GLY A 41 -6.47 20.68 -8.36
CA GLY A 41 -6.86 20.08 -7.09
C GLY A 41 -7.81 20.96 -6.30
N TYR A 42 -7.94 20.65 -5.02
CA TYR A 42 -8.71 21.41 -4.07
C TYR A 42 -7.82 21.76 -2.87
N ARG A 43 -7.93 23.00 -2.40
CA ARG A 43 -7.13 23.54 -1.29
C ARG A 43 -8.02 24.09 -0.19
N CYS A 44 -7.65 23.81 1.06
CA CYS A 44 -8.03 24.59 2.23
C CYS A 44 -6.78 25.30 2.76
N SER A 45 -6.71 26.62 2.58
CA SER A 45 -5.57 27.40 3.08
C SER A 45 -5.53 27.49 4.62
N ALA A 46 -6.66 27.34 5.29
CA ALA A 46 -6.73 27.40 6.76
C ALA A 46 -6.11 26.19 7.44
N CYS A 47 -6.27 25.01 6.83
CA CYS A 47 -5.72 23.75 7.34
C CYS A 47 -4.44 23.31 6.63
N ASP A 48 -3.98 24.09 5.65
CA ASP A 48 -2.95 23.71 4.68
C ASP A 48 -3.17 22.31 4.09
N PHE A 49 -4.42 22.06 3.68
CA PHE A 49 -4.85 20.78 3.14
C PHE A 49 -5.02 20.88 1.62
N ASP A 50 -4.29 20.04 0.88
CA ASP A 50 -4.28 20.01 -0.57
C ASP A 50 -4.55 18.59 -1.08
N ILE A 51 -5.48 18.45 -2.02
CA ILE A 51 -5.74 17.15 -2.66
C ILE A 51 -5.89 17.29 -4.17
N HIS A 52 -5.39 16.29 -4.93
CA HIS A 52 -5.71 16.20 -6.36
C HIS A 52 -7.22 16.07 -6.55
N GLU A 53 -7.75 16.63 -7.65
CA GLU A 53 -9.15 16.42 -8.02
C GLU A 53 -9.46 14.92 -8.20
N ALA A 54 -8.53 14.16 -8.77
CA ALA A 54 -8.64 12.71 -8.90
C ALA A 54 -8.69 11.99 -7.55
N CYS A 55 -7.82 12.35 -6.60
CA CYS A 55 -7.81 11.75 -5.27
C CYS A 55 -9.11 12.02 -4.51
N ALA A 56 -9.63 13.25 -4.61
CA ALA A 56 -10.90 13.65 -4.00
C ALA A 56 -12.11 12.86 -4.53
N ASN A 57 -12.03 12.32 -5.75
CA ASN A 57 -13.10 11.54 -6.37
C ASN A 57 -12.96 10.04 -6.10
N TYR A 58 -11.72 9.55 -6.14
CA TYR A 58 -11.41 8.13 -6.04
C TYR A 58 -11.54 7.62 -4.60
N PHE A 59 -10.83 8.26 -3.67
CA PHE A 59 -10.78 7.80 -2.28
C PHE A 59 -12.08 8.14 -1.55
N LYS A 60 -12.56 7.17 -0.78
CA LYS A 60 -13.78 7.26 0.02
C LYS A 60 -13.42 7.32 1.50
N GLU A 61 -14.34 7.82 2.32
CA GLU A 61 -14.18 7.84 3.76
C GLU A 61 -13.96 6.44 4.32
N THR A 62 -14.73 5.47 3.82
CA THR A 62 -14.64 4.09 4.25
C THR A 62 -14.48 3.13 3.07
N ILE A 63 -13.75 2.04 3.29
CA ILE A 63 -13.55 0.99 2.29
C ILE A 63 -13.62 -0.41 2.93
N SER A 64 -14.05 -1.39 2.13
CA SER A 64 -13.73 -2.80 2.36
C SER A 64 -12.43 -3.11 1.63
N PHE A 65 -11.51 -3.84 2.28
CA PHE A 65 -10.19 -4.11 1.73
C PHE A 65 -9.84 -5.59 1.84
N PHE A 66 -9.37 -6.20 0.75
CA PHE A 66 -9.18 -7.66 0.69
C PHE A 66 -8.14 -8.17 1.71
N ALA A 67 -7.16 -7.34 2.07
CA ALA A 67 -6.14 -7.69 3.04
C ALA A 67 -6.65 -7.63 4.50
N HIS A 68 -7.81 -7.00 4.70
CA HIS A 68 -8.48 -6.86 5.98
C HIS A 68 -10.01 -6.92 5.79
N PRO A 69 -10.57 -8.09 5.42
CA PRO A 69 -11.97 -8.18 4.98
C PRO A 69 -12.99 -8.19 6.13
N TRP A 70 -12.53 -8.38 7.37
CA TRP A 70 -13.41 -8.55 8.55
C TRP A 70 -13.96 -7.22 9.07
N HIS A 71 -13.24 -6.11 8.85
CA HIS A 71 -13.68 -4.78 9.25
C HIS A 71 -13.56 -3.78 8.11
N THR A 72 -14.37 -2.74 8.20
CA THR A 72 -14.26 -1.58 7.32
C THR A 72 -13.10 -0.71 7.77
N LEU A 73 -12.29 -0.23 6.82
CA LEU A 73 -11.23 0.73 7.11
C LEU A 73 -11.75 2.15 6.91
N THR A 74 -11.39 3.06 7.80
CA THR A 74 -11.76 4.48 7.73
C THR A 74 -10.53 5.34 7.44
N LEU A 75 -10.63 6.24 6.46
CA LEU A 75 -9.58 7.20 6.16
C LEU A 75 -9.53 8.25 7.28
N SER A 76 -8.41 8.30 8.00
CA SER A 76 -8.21 9.21 9.12
C SER A 76 -6.76 9.66 9.22
N ARG A 77 -6.52 10.75 9.96
CA ARG A 77 -5.16 11.23 10.20
C ARG A 77 -4.47 10.40 11.27
N MET A 78 -3.19 10.13 11.05
CA MET A 78 -2.34 9.49 12.05
C MET A 78 -2.23 10.37 13.32
N PRO A 79 -2.43 9.79 14.52
CA PRO A 79 -2.25 10.47 15.78
C PRO A 79 -0.86 11.06 15.91
N SER A 80 -0.79 12.23 16.54
CA SER A 80 0.47 12.93 16.79
C SER A 80 1.28 12.36 17.96
N SER A 81 0.78 11.33 18.64
CA SER A 81 1.29 10.88 19.94
C SER A 81 2.37 9.80 19.88
N CYS A 82 2.78 9.34 18.69
CA CYS A 82 3.79 8.29 18.58
C CYS A 82 4.59 8.40 17.27
N ASP A 83 5.90 8.29 17.38
CA ASP A 83 6.77 8.01 16.24
C ASP A 83 6.80 6.48 16.00
N GLY A 84 7.00 6.07 14.74
CA GLY A 84 7.22 4.66 14.39
C GLY A 84 6.04 3.90 13.80
N TRP A 85 4.95 4.56 13.43
CA TRP A 85 3.88 3.92 12.68
C TRP A 85 4.34 3.54 11.27
N SER A 86 3.92 2.37 10.81
CA SER A 86 4.25 1.84 9.49
C SER A 86 3.00 1.26 8.84
N CYS A 87 3.01 1.21 7.52
CA CYS A 87 1.94 0.62 6.74
C CYS A 87 2.03 -0.91 6.80
N ASP A 88 0.94 -1.58 7.12
CA ASP A 88 0.88 -3.04 7.24
C ASP A 88 1.14 -3.77 5.93
N LEU A 89 1.05 -3.09 4.78
CA LEU A 89 1.33 -3.69 3.46
C LEU A 89 2.78 -3.53 3.02
N CYS A 90 3.29 -2.30 3.01
CA CYS A 90 4.61 -2.01 2.45
C CYS A 90 5.70 -1.82 3.51
N TRP A 91 5.33 -1.75 4.80
CA TRP A 91 6.21 -1.49 5.93
C TRP A 91 6.92 -0.12 5.92
N GLU A 92 6.55 0.76 4.97
CA GLU A 92 7.02 2.13 4.94
C GLU A 92 6.32 2.98 6.01
N GLY A 93 6.97 4.05 6.43
CA GLY A 93 6.49 4.91 7.51
C GLY A 93 5.14 5.57 7.21
N CYS A 94 4.35 5.75 8.27
CA CYS A 94 3.12 6.54 8.31
C CYS A 94 3.31 7.69 9.31
N PRO A 95 3.99 8.79 8.93
CA PRO A 95 4.29 9.87 9.85
C PRO A 95 3.05 10.46 10.54
N PRO A 96 3.23 11.11 11.70
CA PRO A 96 2.17 11.88 12.35
C PRO A 96 1.46 12.84 11.40
N GLY A 97 0.12 12.81 11.39
CA GLY A 97 -0.72 13.65 10.55
C GLY A 97 -1.01 13.11 9.14
N ASP A 98 -0.33 12.05 8.68
CA ASP A 98 -0.62 11.38 7.41
C ASP A 98 -2.04 10.85 7.36
N LEU A 99 -2.69 10.94 6.19
CA LEU A 99 -3.93 10.21 5.96
C LEU A 99 -3.64 8.75 5.65
N VAL A 100 -4.22 7.86 6.45
CA VAL A 100 -4.17 6.41 6.26
C VAL A 100 -5.58 5.82 6.36
N TYR A 101 -5.78 4.66 5.74
CA TYR A 101 -6.94 3.83 6.04
C TYR A 101 -6.62 3.00 7.28
N ARG A 102 -7.41 3.19 8.33
CA ARG A 102 -7.20 2.59 9.65
C ARG A 102 -8.40 1.75 10.09
N CYS A 103 -8.12 0.61 10.69
CA CYS A 103 -9.03 -0.09 11.60
C CYS A 103 -8.45 0.03 13.03
N THR A 104 -9.14 0.78 13.89
CA THR A 104 -8.70 0.98 15.29
C THR A 104 -8.78 -0.29 16.12
N ASP A 105 -9.73 -1.18 15.81
CA ASP A 105 -9.97 -2.41 16.57
C ASP A 105 -8.86 -3.44 16.35
N CYS A 106 -8.24 -3.43 15.17
CA CYS A 106 -7.16 -4.35 14.80
C CYS A 106 -5.79 -3.68 14.72
N LEU A 107 -5.71 -2.36 14.93
CA LEU A 107 -4.51 -1.56 14.70
C LEU A 107 -3.93 -1.77 13.30
N PHE A 108 -4.81 -1.90 12.30
CA PHE A 108 -4.43 -2.13 10.91
C PHE A 108 -4.43 -0.81 10.14
N ASP A 109 -3.25 -0.40 9.65
CA ASP A 109 -2.96 0.90 9.07
C ASP A 109 -2.32 0.74 7.68
N VAL A 110 -2.95 1.33 6.67
CA VAL A 110 -2.45 1.21 5.29
C VAL A 110 -2.51 2.55 4.56
N HIS A 111 -1.47 2.84 3.78
CA HIS A 111 -1.47 4.02 2.93
C HIS A 111 -2.64 3.97 1.93
N PRO A 112 -3.24 5.12 1.56
CA PRO A 112 -4.28 5.15 0.54
C PRO A 112 -3.83 4.53 -0.79
N LEU A 113 -2.58 4.73 -1.20
CA LEU A 113 -2.07 4.10 -2.41
C LEU A 113 -1.88 2.57 -2.28
N CYS A 114 -1.62 2.05 -1.08
CA CYS A 114 -1.51 0.60 -0.87
C CYS A 114 -2.87 -0.09 -1.00
N THR A 115 -3.99 0.61 -0.74
CA THR A 115 -5.34 0.03 -0.94
C THR A 115 -5.73 -0.11 -2.41
N MET A 116 -4.97 0.53 -3.31
CA MET A 116 -5.11 0.38 -4.76
C MET A 116 -4.32 -0.80 -5.33
N LEU A 117 -3.50 -1.48 -4.51
CA LEU A 117 -2.75 -2.63 -4.98
C LEU A 117 -3.73 -3.77 -5.33
N PRO A 118 -3.65 -4.34 -6.54
CA PRO A 118 -4.48 -5.47 -6.91
C PRO A 118 -4.13 -6.69 -6.08
N GLN A 119 -5.14 -7.43 -5.62
CA GLN A 119 -4.93 -8.69 -4.90
C GLN A 119 -4.20 -9.73 -5.77
N THR A 120 -4.36 -9.66 -7.09
CA THR A 120 -3.76 -10.61 -8.03
C THR A 120 -3.26 -9.89 -9.28
N ILE A 121 -2.05 -10.23 -9.72
CA ILE A 121 -1.40 -9.64 -10.88
C ILE A 121 -0.83 -10.70 -11.80
N ARG A 122 -0.59 -10.31 -13.06
CA ARG A 122 0.32 -10.99 -13.98
C ARG A 122 1.55 -10.12 -14.14
N SER A 123 2.69 -10.58 -13.62
CA SER A 123 3.95 -9.85 -13.78
C SER A 123 4.62 -10.25 -15.09
N PRO A 124 5.21 -9.31 -15.85
CA PRO A 124 6.07 -9.63 -16.99
C PRO A 124 7.27 -10.52 -16.62
N LEU A 125 7.70 -10.48 -15.34
CA LEU A 125 8.78 -11.33 -14.82
C LEU A 125 8.33 -12.79 -14.62
N HIS A 126 7.02 -13.01 -14.52
CA HIS A 126 6.43 -14.33 -14.31
C HIS A 126 5.12 -14.48 -15.11
N PRO A 127 5.16 -14.40 -16.44
CA PRO A 127 3.98 -14.15 -17.27
C PRO A 127 3.01 -15.35 -17.33
N ARG A 128 3.47 -16.54 -16.94
CA ARG A 128 2.69 -17.78 -17.02
C ARG A 128 1.80 -18.03 -15.81
N HIS A 129 1.98 -17.31 -14.72
CA HIS A 129 1.17 -17.51 -13.53
C HIS A 129 0.75 -16.18 -12.90
N ASP A 130 -0.39 -16.26 -12.23
CA ASP A 130 -0.93 -15.18 -11.44
C ASP A 130 -0.20 -15.15 -10.09
N LEU A 131 0.24 -13.95 -9.69
CA LEU A 131 0.84 -13.71 -8.38
C LEU A 131 -0.21 -13.10 -7.47
N ARG A 132 -0.36 -13.63 -6.26
CA ARG A 132 -1.32 -13.14 -5.27
C ARG A 132 -0.59 -12.35 -4.19
N LEU A 133 -1.13 -11.20 -3.83
CA LEU A 133 -0.63 -10.42 -2.70
C LEU A 133 -1.09 -11.08 -1.39
N VAL A 134 -0.14 -11.62 -0.63
CA VAL A 134 -0.40 -12.33 0.62
C VAL A 134 0.71 -12.05 1.64
N PRO A 135 0.45 -12.25 2.94
CA PRO A 135 1.50 -12.23 3.93
C PRO A 135 2.53 -13.35 3.65
N SER A 136 3.81 -13.02 3.54
CA SER A 136 4.86 -14.03 3.31
C SER A 136 6.24 -13.53 3.68
N ILE A 137 6.99 -14.32 4.45
CA ILE A 137 8.39 -14.04 4.80
C ILE A 137 9.31 -14.75 3.80
N GLY A 138 10.46 -14.15 3.49
CA GLY A 138 11.52 -14.79 2.70
C GLY A 138 12.38 -13.77 1.96
N THR A 139 12.95 -14.18 0.84
CA THR A 139 13.80 -13.32 0.01
C THR A 139 13.11 -13.02 -1.31
N CYS A 140 13.21 -11.78 -1.77
CA CYS A 140 12.68 -11.40 -3.07
C CYS A 140 13.44 -12.11 -4.19
N MET A 141 12.76 -12.47 -5.28
CA MET A 141 13.41 -13.10 -6.44
C MET A 141 14.58 -12.26 -6.99
N CYS A 142 14.51 -10.93 -6.90
CA CYS A 142 15.63 -10.04 -7.29
C CYS A 142 16.86 -10.17 -6.38
N GLY A 143 16.76 -10.85 -5.22
CA GLY A 143 17.78 -10.88 -4.17
C GLY A 143 17.99 -9.55 -3.45
N CYS A 144 17.15 -8.54 -3.71
CA CYS A 144 17.41 -7.16 -3.33
C CYS A 144 17.00 -6.81 -1.89
N GLU A 145 16.01 -7.50 -1.32
CA GLU A 145 15.50 -7.20 0.03
C GLU A 145 14.97 -8.48 0.70
N GLU A 146 15.02 -8.50 2.04
CA GLU A 146 14.15 -9.37 2.83
C GLU A 146 12.70 -8.92 2.61
N LEU A 147 11.86 -9.88 2.26
CA LEU A 147 10.46 -9.62 2.01
C LEU A 147 9.79 -9.25 3.33
N SER A 148 9.25 -8.03 3.37
CA SER A 148 8.41 -7.54 4.46
C SER A 148 7.04 -8.22 4.44
N VAL A 149 6.11 -7.80 5.29
CA VAL A 149 4.90 -8.58 5.62
C VAL A 149 4.12 -9.06 4.39
N TRP A 150 3.77 -8.19 3.42
CA TRP A 150 2.96 -8.55 2.24
C TRP A 150 3.74 -8.56 0.93
N ASN A 151 3.62 -9.65 0.17
CA ASN A 151 4.34 -9.83 -1.10
C ASN A 151 3.49 -10.54 -2.14
N TYR A 152 3.87 -10.39 -3.40
CA TYR A 152 3.29 -11.16 -4.49
C TYR A 152 3.93 -12.53 -4.58
N VAL A 153 3.13 -13.57 -4.36
CA VAL A 153 3.56 -14.96 -4.28
C VAL A 153 2.83 -15.79 -5.34
N CYS A 154 3.56 -16.68 -5.99
CA CYS A 154 3.01 -17.71 -6.87
C CYS A 154 2.84 -19.04 -6.13
N SER A 155 2.08 -19.97 -6.70
CA SER A 155 2.17 -21.40 -6.32
C SER A 155 3.55 -22.02 -6.58
N CYS A 156 4.36 -21.44 -7.48
CA CYS A 156 5.78 -21.75 -7.63
C CYS A 156 6.60 -21.13 -6.48
N PRO A 157 7.90 -21.47 -6.32
CA PRO A 157 8.81 -20.84 -5.35
C PRO A 157 9.11 -19.33 -5.59
N LEU A 158 8.32 -18.66 -6.41
CA LEU A 158 8.46 -17.28 -6.86
C LEU A 158 7.80 -16.35 -5.82
N LYS A 159 8.59 -15.42 -5.27
CA LYS A 159 8.13 -14.33 -4.40
C LYS A 159 8.72 -13.00 -4.86
N VAL A 160 7.90 -11.95 -4.89
CA VAL A 160 8.31 -10.61 -5.34
C VAL A 160 7.75 -9.55 -4.38
N ASN A 161 8.62 -8.65 -3.91
CA ASN A 161 8.22 -7.48 -3.13
C ASN A 161 7.30 -6.57 -3.97
N ILE A 162 6.35 -5.89 -3.32
CA ILE A 162 5.42 -4.93 -3.94
C ILE A 162 6.15 -3.92 -4.86
N ALA A 163 7.33 -3.44 -4.44
CA ALA A 163 8.14 -2.49 -5.21
C ALA A 163 8.84 -3.13 -6.44
N CYS A 164 9.06 -4.44 -6.44
CA CYS A 164 9.82 -5.15 -7.48
C CYS A 164 8.96 -5.75 -8.59
N VAL A 165 7.63 -5.75 -8.43
CA VAL A 165 6.66 -6.37 -9.36
C VAL A 165 6.83 -5.95 -10.82
N SER A 166 7.17 -4.68 -11.04
CA SER A 166 7.30 -4.09 -12.37
C SER A 166 8.66 -4.35 -13.03
N GLY A 167 9.59 -5.04 -12.37
CA GLY A 167 10.93 -5.31 -12.91
C GLY A 167 11.84 -4.09 -13.02
N ALA A 168 11.46 -2.95 -12.43
CA ALA A 168 12.34 -1.80 -12.33
C ALA A 168 13.46 -2.11 -11.32
N PRO A 169 14.75 -1.88 -11.66
CA PRO A 169 15.82 -2.07 -10.70
C PRO A 169 15.62 -1.10 -9.54
N SER A 170 15.57 -1.64 -8.31
CA SER A 170 15.81 -0.83 -7.12
C SER A 170 17.24 -0.31 -7.24
N SER A 171 17.38 1.00 -7.45
CA SER A 171 18.69 1.64 -7.45
C SER A 171 19.29 1.54 -6.04
N GLY A 172 19.99 0.45 -5.73
CA GLY A 172 20.41 0.17 -4.36
C GLY A 172 21.17 -1.13 -4.06
N ARG A 173 22.05 -1.60 -4.96
CA ARG A 173 23.36 -2.26 -4.71
C ARG A 173 23.82 -2.87 -6.02
N GLN A 174 24.81 -2.25 -6.64
CA GLN A 174 25.64 -2.96 -7.61
C GLN A 174 26.37 -4.06 -6.83
N SER A 175 25.85 -5.28 -6.88
CA SER A 175 26.70 -6.46 -6.74
C SER A 175 27.11 -6.82 -8.15
N THR A 176 28.25 -6.32 -8.58
CA THR A 176 29.06 -7.00 -9.58
C THR A 176 29.33 -8.39 -9.04
N ASP A 177 28.71 -9.42 -9.63
CA ASP A 177 29.35 -10.70 -9.98
C ASP A 177 28.30 -11.73 -10.47
N TYR A 178 28.37 -11.97 -11.78
CA TYR A 178 28.13 -13.20 -12.58
C TYR A 178 27.07 -14.23 -12.13
N CYS A 179 26.17 -14.68 -13.01
CA CYS A 179 26.54 -15.60 -14.10
C CYS A 179 25.71 -15.37 -15.38
N GLY A 180 26.41 -15.07 -16.48
CA GLY A 180 25.81 -15.00 -17.80
C GLY A 180 25.55 -16.37 -18.42
N ARG A 181 24.59 -16.42 -19.35
CA ARG A 181 24.88 -16.97 -20.67
C ARG A 181 23.96 -16.38 -21.73
N SER A 182 24.61 -15.76 -22.70
CA SER A 182 24.10 -15.34 -23.99
C SER A 182 23.49 -16.54 -24.74
N ASN A 183 22.39 -16.31 -25.46
CA ASN A 183 22.36 -16.76 -26.84
C ASN A 183 21.51 -15.84 -27.71
N THR A 184 22.06 -15.57 -28.88
CA THR A 184 21.54 -14.73 -29.96
C THR A 184 20.36 -15.42 -30.66
N GLY A 185 19.40 -14.63 -31.14
CA GLY A 185 18.29 -15.12 -31.95
C GLY A 185 17.32 -14.01 -32.33
N SER A 186 17.32 -13.66 -33.61
CA SER A 186 16.58 -12.57 -34.22
C SER A 186 15.04 -12.70 -34.16
N ALA A 187 14.41 -11.53 -34.26
CA ALA A 187 13.10 -11.24 -34.86
C ALA A 187 11.85 -11.69 -34.08
N HIS A 188 10.98 -10.75 -33.73
CA HIS A 188 9.90 -10.27 -34.61
C HIS A 188 9.04 -9.25 -33.85
N HIS A 189 8.67 -8.18 -34.55
CA HIS A 189 7.56 -7.32 -34.15
C HIS A 189 6.29 -8.17 -34.08
N ALA A 190 5.69 -8.26 -32.89
CA ALA A 190 4.33 -8.75 -32.72
C ALA A 190 3.59 -7.75 -31.83
N SER A 191 2.75 -6.95 -32.49
CA SER A 191 1.77 -6.06 -31.87
C SER A 191 0.78 -6.90 -31.08
N ALA A 192 0.80 -6.79 -29.75
CA ALA A 192 -0.21 -7.37 -28.88
C ALA A 192 -1.08 -6.24 -28.31
N ALA A 193 -2.38 -6.35 -28.59
CA ALA A 193 -3.41 -5.40 -28.24
C ALA A 193 -3.39 -5.04 -26.74
N THR A 194 -3.37 -3.74 -26.49
CA THR A 194 -3.30 -3.11 -25.18
C THR A 194 -4.59 -3.36 -24.39
N ALA A 195 -4.53 -4.23 -23.39
CA ALA A 195 -5.46 -4.14 -22.27
C ALA A 195 -4.98 -2.98 -21.39
N GLN A 196 -5.55 -1.79 -21.57
CA GLN A 196 -5.33 -0.62 -20.71
C GLN A 196 -5.70 -0.97 -19.26
N GLN A 197 -4.71 -1.23 -18.39
CA GLN A 197 -4.76 -1.15 -16.91
C GLN A 197 -3.32 -0.98 -16.35
N PRO A 198 -3.13 -0.42 -15.14
CA PRO A 198 -2.39 0.84 -15.02
C PRO A 198 -0.95 0.69 -14.52
N GLU A 199 -0.03 0.42 -15.44
CA GLU A 199 1.42 0.37 -15.16
C GLU A 199 2.01 1.67 -14.58
N ALA A 200 1.31 2.80 -14.75
CA ALA A 200 1.74 4.11 -14.24
C ALA A 200 1.63 4.24 -12.70
N TRP A 201 0.78 3.45 -12.03
CA TRP A 201 0.57 3.56 -10.58
C TRP A 201 1.63 2.81 -9.77
N HIS A 202 2.03 1.61 -10.21
CA HIS A 202 3.03 0.80 -9.52
C HIS A 202 4.39 1.49 -9.41
N ARG A 203 4.78 2.27 -10.44
CA ARG A 203 6.00 3.09 -10.42
C ARG A 203 5.90 4.29 -9.47
N ARG A 204 4.69 4.83 -9.22
CA ARG A 204 4.50 5.97 -8.31
C ARG A 204 4.64 5.59 -6.84
N CYS A 205 4.22 4.38 -6.44
CA CYS A 205 4.50 3.86 -5.11
C CYS A 205 6.02 3.66 -4.88
N SER A 206 6.77 3.24 -5.89
CA SER A 206 8.22 2.98 -5.76
C SER A 206 9.11 4.23 -5.89
N MET A 207 8.63 5.33 -6.49
CA MET A 207 9.44 6.55 -6.68
C MET A 207 9.46 7.53 -5.49
N PHE A 208 8.47 7.52 -4.60
CA PHE A 208 8.32 8.57 -3.58
C PHE A 208 8.76 8.17 -2.16
N TYR A 209 8.89 6.87 -1.85
CA TYR A 209 9.27 6.39 -0.53
C TYR A 209 10.73 5.93 -0.47
N ARG A 210 11.66 6.73 -1.04
CA ARG A 210 13.09 6.53 -0.76
C ARG A 210 13.36 6.91 0.70
N ARG A 211 13.69 5.91 1.52
CA ARG A 211 14.23 6.02 2.89
C ARG A 211 15.16 7.24 3.07
N PRO A 212 14.96 8.07 4.11
CA PRO A 212 16.05 8.46 5.00
C PRO A 212 16.37 7.25 5.89
N SER A 213 17.64 6.89 6.00
CA SER A 213 18.11 5.88 6.96
C SER A 213 17.74 6.34 8.37
N VAL A 214 16.84 5.63 9.04
CA VAL A 214 16.67 5.72 10.49
C VAL A 214 16.91 4.33 11.06
N ASP A 215 18.09 4.16 11.65
CA ASP A 215 18.38 3.04 12.52
C ASP A 215 17.44 3.11 13.71
N CYS A 216 16.49 2.19 13.79
CA CYS A 216 15.68 1.99 14.99
C CYS A 216 15.87 0.54 15.41
N TYR A 217 16.99 0.30 16.10
CA TYR A 217 17.16 -0.90 16.90
C TYR A 217 16.14 -0.88 18.03
N TYR A 218 15.36 -1.96 18.11
CA TYR A 218 14.57 -2.33 19.27
C TYR A 218 15.52 -2.39 20.48
N THR A 219 15.54 -1.38 21.36
CA THR A 219 16.18 -1.54 22.67
C THR A 219 15.26 -2.43 23.49
N MET A 220 15.53 -3.74 23.45
CA MET A 220 15.03 -4.68 24.45
C MET A 220 15.53 -4.22 25.81
N SER A 221 14.62 -3.74 26.65
CA SER A 221 14.90 -3.57 28.08
C SER A 221 15.13 -4.96 28.67
N SER A 222 16.36 -5.21 29.11
CA SER A 222 16.74 -6.40 29.85
C SER A 222 16.25 -6.30 31.29
N ASP A 223 14.98 -6.63 31.53
CA ASP A 223 14.47 -6.93 32.87
C ASP A 223 14.40 -8.47 33.04
N PRO A 224 15.25 -9.11 33.86
CA PRO A 224 15.36 -10.57 33.95
C PRO A 224 14.20 -11.28 34.67
N SER A 225 13.10 -10.60 34.97
CA SER A 225 12.09 -11.10 35.93
C SER A 225 10.73 -11.50 35.32
N ARG A 226 10.58 -11.54 33.98
CA ARG A 226 9.35 -12.03 33.33
C ARG A 226 9.66 -12.99 32.18
N GLY A 227 9.18 -14.24 32.32
CA GLY A 227 9.37 -15.31 31.35
C GLY A 227 8.90 -14.93 29.95
N ALA A 228 9.71 -15.30 28.95
CA ALA A 228 9.42 -15.06 27.54
C ALA A 228 8.24 -15.92 27.06
N HIS A 229 7.09 -15.31 26.83
CA HIS A 229 6.04 -15.88 25.99
C HIS A 229 6.20 -15.32 24.57
N LEU A 230 6.66 -16.17 23.66
CA LEU A 230 6.60 -15.93 22.22
C LEU A 230 5.11 -15.93 21.80
N HIS A 231 4.53 -14.75 21.60
CA HIS A 231 3.24 -14.65 20.92
C HIS A 231 3.46 -14.76 19.42
N LEU A 232 3.12 -15.93 18.87
CA LEU A 232 2.88 -16.13 17.43
C LEU A 232 1.64 -15.30 17.06
N PRO A 233 1.62 -14.58 15.92
CA PRO A 233 0.38 -13.98 15.43
C PRO A 233 -0.46 -15.11 14.79
N PHE A 234 -1.78 -15.00 14.89
CA PHE A 234 -2.81 -15.96 14.45
C PHE A 234 -3.23 -17.02 15.49
N ASP A 235 -3.93 -16.59 16.55
CA ASP A 235 -5.00 -17.42 17.09
C ASP A 235 -6.29 -17.11 16.31
N SER A 236 -6.88 -18.15 15.74
CA SER A 236 -8.18 -18.07 15.03
C SER A 236 -9.30 -17.76 16.05
N PRO A 237 -10.31 -16.94 15.73
CA PRO A 237 -11.47 -16.79 16.60
C PRO A 237 -12.26 -18.11 16.68
N PRO A 238 -12.88 -18.43 17.83
CA PRO A 238 -13.65 -19.67 17.98
C PRO A 238 -14.87 -19.68 17.06
N ALA A 239 -15.15 -20.85 16.49
CA ALA A 239 -16.30 -21.09 15.62
C ALA A 239 -17.62 -20.77 16.33
N ALA A 240 -18.50 -20.03 15.66
CA ALA A 240 -19.87 -19.79 16.13
C ALA A 240 -20.64 -21.14 16.18
N PRO A 241 -21.46 -21.38 17.23
CA PRO A 241 -22.26 -22.59 17.33
C PRO A 241 -23.35 -22.60 16.24
N LEU A 242 -23.49 -23.75 15.57
CA LEU A 242 -24.57 -24.03 14.62
C LEU A 242 -25.93 -24.05 15.33
N PRO A 243 -27.01 -23.57 14.70
CA PRO A 243 -28.36 -23.70 15.26
C PRO A 243 -28.80 -25.17 15.29
N SER A 244 -29.28 -25.60 16.45
CA SER A 244 -29.77 -26.94 16.73
C SER A 244 -30.94 -27.32 15.81
N THR A 245 -30.84 -28.53 15.26
CA THR A 245 -31.81 -29.24 14.43
C THR A 245 -33.25 -29.16 14.95
N ILE A 246 -34.16 -28.79 14.04
CA ILE A 246 -35.62 -28.95 14.19
C ILE A 246 -35.92 -30.44 14.34
N GLN A 247 -36.45 -30.86 15.49
CA GLN A 247 -37.06 -32.17 15.63
C GLN A 247 -38.48 -32.15 15.03
N PHE A 248 -38.67 -32.94 13.98
CA PHE A 248 -39.98 -33.42 13.57
C PHE A 248 -40.39 -34.54 14.54
N GLU A 249 -41.42 -34.32 15.36
CA GLU A 249 -42.17 -35.40 15.97
C GLU A 249 -43.43 -35.68 15.16
N THR A 250 -43.47 -36.87 14.57
CA THR A 250 -44.68 -37.50 14.05
C THR A 250 -45.52 -38.02 15.21
N ARG A 251 -46.75 -37.51 15.35
CA ARG A 251 -47.92 -38.34 15.65
C ARG A 251 -49.21 -37.67 15.21
#